data_AF-A0A0C2WN84-F1
#
_entry.id   AF-A0A0C2WN84-F1
#
_cell.length_a   1.000
_cell.length_b   1.000
_cell.length_c   1.000
_cell.angle_alpha   90.00
_cell.angle_beta   90.00
_cell.angle_gamma   90.00
#
_symmetry.space_group_name_H-M   'P 1'
#
loop_
_entity.id
_entity.type
_entity.pdbx_description
1 polymer ?
#
loop_
_entity_poly.entity_id
_entity_poly.type
_entity_poly.pdbx_seq_one_letter_code
_entity_poly.pdbx_strand_id
1 'polypeptide(L)'
;MPGHGPALNWSGILVNFATALYEHDLIVNFISSDIGNQADMQRHSLDLVLLKFSTGEYHPLARRPQIHVQRSPEVEPWVVSKIVGDNLALVVHSDDGMFSDKLIIFEWKTGRRLLQHEATENAYSSLVFVSPELLLVTNRVLSHLEVWHIPPQQPNPKPPIQILSLQIPAVSLDYSLFDFDCYGESNPFLHSTPYLPTPRPFFSSPKNSIIMVTLRLSSNAGRRTSYNLIVHRRALLDRIHTLTSPSLLEQQECLSTWLTNEVTVHKTTDPENEFVELEARSELVSTMPHPRSSPRTHDFPTFPTSQTSQTLPTSHIFADPGTSSVSSGLSTDSSTSRCTFLQVPWAKWGPPVSRWFQLNETQAWCVTSSNGQRYAFSEPNPLNGRKLMVSVVDFNPHNFRRNAEMMARLQGGEAENNGSAGNNEEGKEEEEEEEFETLDHKGVFSEEVYMGLKCVVYRAPDEYDFDAVVMDEQRLLGVKLKRHNSGESVKVLYIG
;
A
#
# COMPACT_ATOMS: atom_id res chain seq x y z
N MET A 1 8.75 -18.13 -17.78
CA MET A 1 7.91 -16.94 -18.06
C MET A 1 7.95 -16.70 -19.55
N PRO A 2 6.86 -16.24 -20.20
CA PRO A 2 6.93 -15.78 -21.59
C PRO A 2 8.06 -14.74 -21.70
N GLY A 3 8.84 -14.79 -22.79
CA GLY A 3 9.93 -13.85 -23.04
C GLY A 3 9.45 -12.40 -23.09
N HIS A 4 10.35 -11.43 -23.28
CA HIS A 4 10.08 -9.98 -23.33
C HIS A 4 9.19 -9.52 -24.51
N GLY A 5 8.29 -10.37 -25.00
CA GLY A 5 7.48 -10.19 -26.18
C GLY A 5 8.07 -10.85 -27.43
N PRO A 6 7.36 -10.77 -28.57
CA PRO A 6 7.75 -11.39 -29.84
C PRO A 6 9.00 -10.74 -30.48
N ALA A 7 9.37 -9.53 -30.07
CA ALA A 7 10.63 -8.91 -30.46
C ALA A 7 11.75 -9.45 -29.54
N LEU A 8 12.64 -10.28 -30.06
CA LEU A 8 13.71 -10.97 -29.32
C LEU A 8 14.91 -10.08 -28.90
N ASN A 9 14.89 -8.78 -29.18
CA ASN A 9 16.07 -7.90 -29.06
C ASN A 9 15.91 -6.81 -27.98
N TRP A 10 15.47 -7.15 -26.78
CA TRP A 10 15.41 -6.17 -25.69
C TRP A 10 16.75 -6.13 -24.95
N SER A 11 17.39 -4.96 -24.96
CA SER A 11 18.51 -4.63 -24.07
C SER A 11 17.95 -3.96 -22.82
N GLY A 12 17.45 -4.76 -21.88
CA GLY A 12 16.92 -4.25 -20.61
C GLY A 12 16.77 -5.32 -19.54
N ILE A 13 16.67 -4.87 -18.30
CA ILE A 13 16.49 -5.70 -17.11
C ILE A 13 15.01 -5.70 -16.75
N LEU A 14 14.44 -6.87 -16.50
CA LEU A 14 13.09 -6.98 -15.95
C LEU A 14 13.14 -6.57 -14.47
N VAL A 15 12.54 -5.43 -14.17
CA VAL A 15 12.50 -4.86 -12.81
C VAL A 15 11.34 -5.46 -12.01
N ASN A 16 10.16 -5.55 -12.62
CA ASN A 16 8.99 -6.17 -12.01
C ASN A 16 7.99 -6.64 -13.08
N PHE A 17 6.89 -7.25 -12.67
CA PHE A 17 5.73 -7.54 -13.51
C PHE A 17 4.42 -7.39 -12.71
N ALA A 18 3.34 -7.07 -13.42
CA ALA A 18 1.98 -7.09 -12.91
C ALA A 18 1.12 -8.02 -13.75
N THR A 19 0.07 -8.58 -13.15
CA THR A 19 -0.85 -9.47 -13.87
C THR A 19 -2.30 -9.11 -13.64
N ALA A 20 -3.12 -9.31 -14.67
CA ALA A 20 -4.58 -9.30 -14.62
C ALA A 20 -5.10 -10.51 -15.40
N LEU A 21 -4.63 -11.71 -15.01
CA LEU A 21 -4.84 -12.95 -15.76
C LEU A 21 -6.33 -13.26 -15.97
N TYR A 22 -7.13 -13.12 -14.91
CA TYR A 22 -8.56 -13.48 -14.95
C TYR A 22 -9.43 -12.44 -15.67
N GLU A 23 -9.04 -11.16 -15.64
CA GLU A 23 -9.85 -10.09 -16.22
C GLU A 23 -9.51 -9.87 -17.70
N HIS A 24 -8.22 -9.96 -18.04
CA HIS A 24 -7.71 -9.54 -19.34
C HIS A 24 -6.74 -10.52 -19.98
N ASP A 25 -6.34 -11.62 -19.33
CA ASP A 25 -5.22 -12.46 -19.81
C ASP A 25 -3.97 -11.59 -20.05
N LEU A 26 -3.73 -10.62 -19.17
CA LEU A 26 -2.70 -9.58 -19.30
C LEU A 26 -1.56 -9.82 -18.31
N ILE A 27 -0.33 -9.71 -18.81
CA ILE A 27 0.89 -9.52 -18.03
C ILE A 27 1.58 -8.24 -18.52
N VAL A 28 1.98 -7.39 -17.58
CA VAL A 28 2.73 -6.17 -17.86
C VAL A 28 4.13 -6.33 -17.29
N ASN A 29 5.15 -6.31 -18.15
CA ASN A 29 6.55 -6.33 -17.72
C ASN A 29 7.07 -4.91 -17.58
N PHE A 30 7.82 -4.64 -16.51
CA PHE A 30 8.49 -3.37 -16.26
C PHE A 30 9.96 -3.56 -16.61
N ILE A 31 10.43 -2.87 -17.64
CA ILE A 31 11.77 -3.05 -18.19
C ILE A 31 12.56 -1.77 -18.00
N SER A 32 13.72 -1.89 -17.37
CA SER A 32 14.70 -0.82 -17.31
C SER A 32 15.76 -1.02 -18.40
N SER A 33 15.99 -0.02 -19.23
CA SER A 33 16.97 -0.07 -20.31
C SER A 33 17.95 1.10 -20.22
N ASP A 34 19.21 0.86 -20.56
CA ASP A 34 20.23 1.91 -20.66
C ASP A 34 20.00 2.70 -21.96
N ILE A 35 19.81 4.01 -21.84
CA ILE A 35 19.61 4.93 -22.98
C ILE A 35 20.97 5.44 -23.52
N GLY A 36 22.07 5.06 -22.87
CA GLY A 36 23.43 5.47 -23.20
C GLY A 36 23.84 6.80 -22.55
N ASN A 37 25.14 7.10 -22.62
CA ASN A 37 25.75 8.31 -22.05
C ASN A 37 25.35 9.57 -22.85
N GLN A 38 24.12 10.05 -22.70
CA GLN A 38 23.91 11.49 -22.78
C GLN A 38 24.50 12.11 -21.51
N ALA A 39 25.00 13.33 -21.59
CA ALA A 39 25.68 14.03 -20.49
C ALA A 39 24.78 14.32 -19.26
N ASP A 40 23.61 13.67 -19.18
CA ASP A 40 22.54 13.88 -18.23
C ASP A 40 22.50 12.76 -17.17
N MET A 41 22.01 13.08 -15.98
CA MET A 41 22.00 12.15 -14.83
C MET A 41 20.98 10.99 -14.97
N GLN A 42 20.09 11.03 -15.96
CA GLN A 42 19.03 10.04 -16.16
C GLN A 42 19.46 9.01 -17.22
N ARG A 43 20.15 7.96 -16.78
CA ARG A 43 20.76 6.95 -17.68
C ARG A 43 19.80 5.86 -18.12
N HIS A 44 18.74 5.61 -17.36
CA HIS A 44 17.86 4.48 -17.58
C HIS A 44 16.46 4.92 -17.98
N SER A 45 15.84 4.18 -18.90
CA SER A 45 14.42 4.30 -19.24
C SER A 45 13.66 3.19 -18.54
N LEU A 46 12.59 3.53 -17.84
CA LEU A 46 11.60 2.57 -17.34
C LEU A 46 10.42 2.52 -18.30
N ASP A 47 10.20 1.36 -18.91
CA ASP A 47 9.15 1.12 -19.90
C ASP A 47 8.24 -0.04 -19.50
N LEU A 48 6.96 0.05 -19.86
CA LEU A 48 5.97 -1.00 -19.70
C LEU A 48 5.82 -1.79 -20.99
N VAL A 49 5.72 -3.12 -20.89
CA VAL A 49 5.43 -4.00 -22.03
C VAL A 49 4.19 -4.82 -21.73
N LEU A 50 3.14 -4.62 -22.54
CA LEU A 50 1.84 -5.21 -22.33
C LEU A 50 1.69 -6.45 -23.21
N LEU A 51 1.68 -7.62 -22.58
CA LEU A 51 1.63 -8.92 -23.24
C LEU A 51 0.37 -9.67 -22.87
N LYS A 52 -0.14 -10.46 -23.81
CA LYS A 52 -1.17 -11.45 -23.55
C LYS A 52 -0.52 -12.69 -22.94
N PHE A 53 -0.86 -13.01 -21.70
CA PHE A 53 -0.19 -14.04 -20.91
C PHE A 53 -0.27 -15.42 -21.57
N SER A 54 -1.43 -15.82 -22.08
CA SER A 54 -1.61 -17.13 -22.71
C SER A 54 -0.81 -17.33 -24.01
N THR A 55 -0.44 -16.25 -24.71
CA THR A 55 0.24 -16.33 -26.01
C THR A 55 1.68 -15.82 -25.99
N GLY A 56 2.06 -14.98 -25.04
CA GLY A 56 3.35 -14.27 -25.02
C GLY A 56 3.46 -13.10 -26.03
N GLU A 57 2.52 -13.00 -26.98
CA GLU A 57 2.37 -11.88 -27.92
C GLU A 57 1.93 -10.56 -27.25
N TYR A 58 2.09 -9.44 -27.95
CA TYR A 58 1.54 -8.16 -27.49
C TYR A 58 0.04 -8.23 -27.24
N HIS A 59 -0.43 -7.54 -26.20
CA HIS A 59 -1.83 -7.61 -25.80
C HIS A 59 -2.73 -6.93 -26.85
N PRO A 60 -3.73 -7.62 -27.44
CA PRO A 60 -4.49 -7.10 -28.59
C PRO A 60 -5.38 -5.88 -28.27
N LEU A 61 -5.70 -5.66 -26.99
CA LEU A 61 -6.46 -4.49 -26.54
C LEU A 61 -5.57 -3.25 -26.28
N ALA A 62 -4.25 -3.41 -26.25
CA ALA A 62 -3.33 -2.28 -26.03
C ALA A 62 -3.07 -1.57 -27.36
N ARG A 63 -3.51 -0.32 -27.48
CA ARG A 63 -3.18 0.56 -28.63
C ARG A 63 -1.69 0.87 -28.68
N ARG A 64 -1.08 0.98 -27.51
CA ARG A 64 0.36 1.17 -27.30
C ARG A 64 0.88 -0.02 -26.50
N PRO A 65 1.43 -1.06 -27.16
CA PRO A 65 1.92 -2.25 -26.47
C PRO A 65 3.16 -1.96 -25.60
N GLN A 66 3.82 -0.82 -25.85
CA GLN A 66 4.89 -0.27 -25.04
C GLN A 66 4.50 1.13 -24.57
N ILE A 67 4.70 1.40 -23.27
CA ILE A 67 4.40 2.71 -22.67
C ILE A 67 5.63 3.17 -21.89
N HIS A 68 6.15 4.34 -22.23
CA HIS A 68 7.23 4.96 -21.46
C HIS A 68 6.71 5.48 -20.11
N VAL A 69 7.33 5.06 -19.02
CA VAL A 69 6.98 5.52 -17.67
C VAL A 69 7.76 6.79 -17.35
N GLN A 70 9.08 6.66 -17.25
CA GLN A 70 9.97 7.74 -16.92
C GLN A 70 11.42 7.38 -17.21
N ARG A 71 12.29 8.37 -17.22
CA ARG A 71 13.73 8.16 -17.07
C ARG A 71 14.12 8.14 -15.60
N SER A 72 15.10 7.32 -15.25
CA SER A 72 15.57 7.08 -13.89
C SER A 72 17.11 7.14 -13.85
N PRO A 73 17.71 7.67 -12.77
CA PRO A 73 19.14 7.50 -12.52
C PRO A 73 19.48 6.05 -12.11
N GLU A 74 18.52 5.32 -11.54
CA GLU A 74 18.70 3.95 -11.07
C GLU A 74 18.46 2.92 -12.19
N VAL A 75 19.30 1.87 -12.19
CA VAL A 75 19.17 0.72 -13.11
C VAL A 75 17.92 -0.10 -12.79
N GLU A 76 17.59 -0.26 -11.50
CA GLU A 76 16.50 -1.12 -11.03
C GLU A 76 15.63 -0.38 -10.00
N PRO A 77 14.84 0.62 -10.43
CA PRO A 77 13.98 1.34 -9.51
C PRO A 77 12.95 0.39 -8.89
N TRP A 78 12.56 0.59 -7.63
CA TRP A 78 11.51 -0.24 -7.06
C TRP A 78 10.16 0.17 -7.63
N VAL A 79 9.43 -0.82 -8.15
CA VAL A 79 8.10 -0.60 -8.75
C VAL A 79 7.09 -1.46 -8.02
N VAL A 80 6.04 -0.86 -7.47
CA VAL A 80 4.85 -1.59 -6.99
C VAL A 80 3.70 -1.27 -7.92
N SER A 81 2.96 -2.28 -8.38
CA SER A 81 1.90 -2.06 -9.36
C SER A 81 0.69 -2.97 -9.17
N LYS A 82 -0.48 -2.47 -9.60
CA LYS A 82 -1.75 -3.19 -9.61
C LYS A 82 -2.55 -2.83 -10.87
N ILE A 83 -3.25 -3.83 -11.41
CA ILE A 83 -4.14 -3.68 -12.57
C ILE A 83 -5.55 -4.04 -12.14
N VAL A 84 -6.49 -3.13 -12.36
CA VAL A 84 -7.94 -3.33 -12.16
C VAL A 84 -8.68 -2.72 -13.32
N GLY A 85 -9.40 -3.54 -14.09
CA GLY A 85 -10.06 -3.09 -15.29
C GLY A 85 -9.08 -2.40 -16.23
N ASP A 86 -9.44 -1.21 -16.66
CA ASP A 86 -8.63 -0.42 -17.61
C ASP A 86 -7.52 0.39 -16.92
N ASN A 87 -7.49 0.38 -15.58
CA ASN A 87 -6.56 1.16 -14.77
C ASN A 87 -5.32 0.32 -14.40
N LEU A 88 -4.15 0.81 -14.77
CA LEU A 88 -2.85 0.34 -14.27
C LEU A 88 -2.28 1.42 -13.35
N ALA A 89 -2.24 1.15 -12.05
CA ALA A 89 -1.62 2.04 -11.07
C ALA A 89 -0.25 1.47 -10.68
N LEU A 90 0.76 2.33 -10.59
CA LEU A 90 2.07 1.99 -10.08
C LEU A 90 2.66 3.09 -9.20
N VAL A 91 3.45 2.68 -8.23
CA VAL A 91 4.37 3.53 -7.46
C VAL A 91 5.77 3.18 -7.94
N VAL A 92 6.53 4.20 -8.33
CA VAL A 92 7.97 4.10 -8.61
C VAL A 92 8.70 4.87 -7.52
N HIS A 93 9.58 4.20 -6.78
CA HIS A 93 10.40 4.85 -5.77
C HIS A 93 11.87 4.43 -5.88
N SER A 94 12.71 5.20 -5.22
CA SER A 94 14.16 5.09 -5.22
C SER A 94 14.61 4.47 -3.91
N ASP A 95 15.38 3.38 -3.97
CA ASP A 95 15.90 2.72 -2.77
C ASP A 95 16.92 3.59 -2.03
N ASP A 96 17.63 4.46 -2.75
CA ASP A 96 18.67 5.35 -2.20
C ASP A 96 18.22 6.82 -2.04
N GLY A 97 16.97 7.13 -2.40
CA GLY A 97 16.42 8.48 -2.33
C GLY A 97 16.92 9.42 -3.44
N MET A 98 17.53 8.90 -4.52
CA MET A 98 17.99 9.70 -5.66
C MET A 98 16.88 10.45 -6.37
N PHE A 99 15.63 10.00 -6.29
CA PHE A 99 14.48 10.70 -6.84
C PHE A 99 13.23 10.53 -5.99
N SER A 100 12.34 11.51 -6.10
CA SER A 100 11.05 11.53 -5.40
C SER A 100 10.14 10.38 -5.84
N ASP A 101 9.44 9.79 -4.89
CA ASP A 101 8.48 8.73 -5.16
C ASP A 101 7.34 9.26 -6.04
N LYS A 102 6.90 8.45 -6.99
CA LYS A 102 5.85 8.83 -7.94
C LYS A 102 4.72 7.82 -7.96
N LEU A 103 3.50 8.31 -7.80
CA LEU A 103 2.27 7.57 -8.12
C LEU A 103 1.87 7.90 -9.55
N ILE A 104 1.79 6.87 -10.41
CA ILE A 104 1.44 7.00 -11.81
C ILE A 104 0.25 6.09 -12.10
N ILE A 105 -0.78 6.62 -12.76
CA ILE A 105 -1.96 5.86 -13.17
C ILE A 105 -2.10 5.96 -14.68
N PHE A 106 -2.16 4.81 -15.35
CA PHE A 106 -2.37 4.69 -16.78
C PHE A 106 -3.74 4.07 -17.09
N GLU A 107 -4.36 4.53 -18.18
CA GLU A 107 -5.36 3.75 -18.90
C GLU A 107 -4.63 2.83 -19.87
N TRP A 108 -4.37 1.59 -19.46
CA TRP A 108 -3.39 0.74 -20.14
C TRP A 108 -3.77 0.38 -21.58
N LYS A 109 -5.08 0.32 -21.89
CA LYS A 109 -5.56 0.04 -23.25
C LYS A 109 -5.21 1.15 -24.23
N THR A 110 -5.28 2.40 -23.80
CA THR A 110 -4.97 3.55 -24.66
C THR A 110 -3.50 3.96 -24.55
N GLY A 111 -2.85 3.62 -23.43
CA GLY A 111 -1.53 4.09 -23.06
C GLY A 111 -1.53 5.53 -22.55
N ARG A 112 -2.70 6.08 -22.22
CA ARG A 112 -2.87 7.46 -21.73
C ARG A 112 -2.49 7.55 -20.25
N ARG A 113 -1.75 8.58 -19.86
CA ARG A 113 -1.37 8.82 -18.47
C ARG A 113 -2.47 9.65 -17.79
N LEU A 114 -3.19 9.04 -16.85
CA LEU A 114 -4.30 9.68 -16.15
C LEU A 114 -3.80 10.57 -14.99
N LEU A 115 -2.73 10.16 -14.32
CA LEU A 115 -2.14 10.86 -13.18
C LEU A 115 -0.63 10.65 -13.15
N GLN A 116 0.10 11.71 -12.78
CA GLN A 116 1.47 11.63 -12.25
C GLN A 116 1.57 12.52 -11.01
N HIS A 117 1.64 11.91 -9.84
CA HIS A 117 1.82 12.61 -8.57
C HIS A 117 3.21 12.32 -8.02
N GLU A 118 3.93 13.37 -7.65
CA GLU A 118 5.24 13.30 -7.02
C GLU A 118 5.09 13.59 -5.53
N ALA A 119 5.40 12.60 -4.71
CA ALA A 119 5.40 12.73 -3.27
C ALA A 119 6.78 13.16 -2.76
N THR A 120 6.88 13.48 -1.48
CA THR A 120 8.19 13.66 -0.84
C THR A 120 8.99 12.36 -0.96
N GLU A 121 10.31 12.47 -0.96
CA GLU A 121 11.23 11.34 -0.94
C GLU A 121 10.77 10.29 0.08
N ASN A 122 10.74 9.01 -0.32
CA ASN A 122 10.49 7.90 0.58
C ASN A 122 9.07 7.86 1.20
N ALA A 123 8.10 8.59 0.63
CA ALA A 123 6.70 8.61 1.04
C ALA A 123 5.89 7.39 0.60
N TYR A 124 5.92 6.99 -0.66
CA TYR A 124 5.04 5.95 -1.20
C TYR A 124 5.74 4.59 -1.28
N SER A 125 5.17 3.62 -0.58
CA SER A 125 5.70 2.26 -0.48
C SER A 125 4.87 1.23 -1.26
N SER A 126 3.54 1.33 -1.22
CA SER A 126 2.65 0.35 -1.82
C SER A 126 1.28 0.94 -2.18
N LEU A 127 0.48 0.17 -2.93
CA LEU A 127 -0.86 0.53 -3.35
C LEU A 127 -1.77 -0.69 -3.51
N VAL A 128 -3.07 -0.48 -3.29
CA VAL A 128 -4.12 -1.49 -3.49
C VAL A 128 -5.43 -0.85 -3.91
N PHE A 129 -6.15 -1.48 -4.85
CA PHE A 129 -7.50 -1.04 -5.20
C PHE A 129 -8.51 -1.53 -4.17
N VAL A 130 -9.30 -0.61 -3.61
CA VAL A 130 -10.46 -0.89 -2.75
C VAL A 130 -11.69 -1.19 -3.62
N SER A 131 -11.82 -0.46 -4.72
CA SER A 131 -12.77 -0.68 -5.81
C SER A 131 -12.09 -0.27 -7.12
N PRO A 132 -12.69 -0.51 -8.29
CA PRO A 132 -12.11 -0.05 -9.56
C PRO A 132 -11.92 1.47 -9.67
N GLU A 133 -12.64 2.23 -8.84
CA GLU A 133 -12.63 3.70 -8.80
C GLU A 133 -11.90 4.27 -7.58
N LEU A 134 -11.47 3.42 -6.64
CA LEU A 134 -10.82 3.85 -5.40
C LEU A 134 -9.51 3.09 -5.19
N LEU A 135 -8.42 3.85 -5.22
CA LEU A 135 -7.07 3.39 -4.95
C LEU A 135 -6.65 3.84 -3.55
N LEU A 136 -6.10 2.90 -2.78
CA LEU A 136 -5.48 3.16 -1.50
C LEU A 136 -3.96 3.14 -1.68
N VAL A 137 -3.27 4.17 -1.24
CA VAL A 137 -1.80 4.31 -1.33
C VAL A 137 -1.25 4.52 0.08
N THR A 138 -0.21 3.79 0.44
CA THR A 138 0.46 3.95 1.75
C THR A 138 1.44 5.10 1.68
N ASN A 139 1.31 6.07 2.60
CA ASN A 139 2.27 7.15 2.79
C ASN A 139 3.03 6.94 4.10
N ARG A 140 4.27 6.45 4.01
CA ARG A 140 5.17 6.15 5.13
C ARG A 140 5.58 7.40 5.90
N VAL A 141 5.90 8.49 5.20
CA VAL A 141 6.34 9.75 5.83
C VAL A 141 5.23 10.35 6.69
N LEU A 142 4.00 10.33 6.19
CA LEU A 142 2.84 10.83 6.93
C LEU A 142 2.22 9.79 7.86
N SER A 143 2.60 8.51 7.75
CA SER A 143 1.91 7.40 8.43
C SER A 143 0.40 7.37 8.11
N HIS A 144 0.03 7.65 6.85
CA HIS A 144 -1.36 7.72 6.41
C HIS A 144 -1.65 6.73 5.28
N LEU A 145 -2.92 6.37 5.13
CA LEU A 145 -3.46 5.72 3.94
C LEU A 145 -4.21 6.75 3.10
N GLU A 146 -3.66 7.10 1.95
CA GLU A 146 -4.27 8.04 1.03
C GLU A 146 -5.30 7.36 0.14
N VAL A 147 -6.49 7.95 0.04
CA VAL A 147 -7.57 7.45 -0.81
C VAL A 147 -7.67 8.32 -2.04
N TRP A 148 -7.40 7.72 -3.19
CA TRP A 148 -7.44 8.33 -4.50
C TRP A 148 -8.67 7.85 -5.25
N HIS A 149 -9.49 8.80 -5.71
CA HIS A 149 -10.61 8.53 -6.59
C HIS A 149 -10.16 8.61 -8.04
N ILE A 150 -10.44 7.54 -8.79
CA ILE A 150 -10.17 7.40 -10.22
C ILE A 150 -11.52 7.46 -10.93
N PRO A 151 -11.87 8.60 -11.54
CA PRO A 151 -13.15 8.75 -12.20
C PRO A 151 -13.35 7.69 -13.28
N PRO A 152 -14.59 7.17 -13.45
CA PRO A 152 -14.88 6.23 -14.52
C PRO A 152 -14.59 6.86 -15.88
N GLN A 153 -14.20 6.02 -16.85
CA GLN A 153 -13.84 6.47 -18.19
C GLN A 153 -15.06 7.13 -18.86
N GLN A 154 -14.96 8.44 -19.06
CA GLN A 154 -15.92 9.26 -19.80
C GLN A 154 -15.17 9.97 -20.94
N PRO A 155 -15.87 10.47 -21.98
CA PRO A 155 -15.22 11.18 -23.09
C PRO A 155 -14.31 12.33 -22.65
N ASN A 156 -14.62 12.97 -21.52
CA ASN A 156 -13.81 13.99 -20.86
C ASN A 156 -13.55 13.54 -19.41
N PRO A 157 -12.61 12.60 -19.18
CA PRO A 157 -12.39 12.09 -17.84
C PRO A 157 -11.77 13.19 -16.98
N LYS A 158 -12.31 13.35 -15.78
CA LYS A 158 -11.66 14.17 -14.75
C LYS A 158 -10.36 13.45 -14.35
N PRO A 159 -9.28 14.19 -14.04
CA PRO A 159 -8.07 13.56 -13.52
C PRO A 159 -8.39 12.85 -12.20
N PRO A 160 -7.67 11.76 -11.86
CA PRO A 160 -7.72 11.19 -10.53
C PRO A 160 -7.38 12.24 -9.47
N ILE A 161 -8.06 12.18 -8.33
CA ILE A 161 -7.90 13.13 -7.22
C ILE A 161 -7.80 12.40 -5.90
N GLN A 162 -6.97 12.91 -4.98
CA GLN A 162 -6.98 12.45 -3.60
C GLN A 162 -8.22 13.01 -2.90
N ILE A 163 -9.02 12.14 -2.29
CA ILE A 163 -10.28 12.51 -1.62
C ILE A 163 -10.19 12.43 -0.10
N LEU A 164 -9.37 11.53 0.44
CA LEU A 164 -9.19 11.33 1.88
C LEU A 164 -7.73 10.99 2.22
N SER A 165 -7.37 11.22 3.48
CA SER A 165 -6.16 10.71 4.12
C SER A 165 -6.53 10.08 5.46
N LEU A 166 -6.47 8.75 5.53
CA LEU A 166 -6.86 7.98 6.70
C LEU A 166 -5.64 7.77 7.61
N GLN A 167 -5.66 8.35 8.81
CA GLN A 167 -4.54 8.25 9.76
C GLN A 167 -4.52 6.87 10.43
N ILE A 168 -3.36 6.25 10.54
CA ILE A 168 -3.17 5.11 11.45
C ILE A 168 -3.02 5.62 12.90
N PRO A 169 -3.02 4.74 13.92
CA PRO A 169 -2.73 5.18 15.27
C PRO A 169 -1.38 5.89 15.38
N ALA A 170 -1.34 7.00 16.11
CA ALA A 170 -0.12 7.77 16.28
C ALA A 170 1.01 6.90 16.85
N VAL A 171 2.15 6.87 16.15
CA VAL A 171 3.34 6.11 16.56
C VAL A 171 4.05 6.86 17.68
N SER A 172 4.43 6.16 18.75
CA SER A 172 5.19 6.72 19.86
C SER A 172 6.55 7.25 19.41
N LEU A 173 7.03 8.33 20.02
CA LEU A 173 8.33 8.98 19.70
C LEU A 173 9.55 8.05 19.83
N ASP A 174 9.42 6.94 20.54
CA ASP A 174 10.47 5.93 20.69
C ASP A 174 10.60 4.98 19.50
N TYR A 175 9.69 5.09 18.53
CA TYR A 175 9.62 4.23 17.36
C TYR A 175 9.62 5.05 16.07
N SER A 176 10.24 4.50 15.03
CA SER A 176 10.20 5.01 13.67
C SER A 176 9.58 3.96 12.75
N LEU A 177 8.61 4.38 11.93
CA LEU A 177 8.05 3.57 10.87
C LEU A 177 9.04 3.57 9.69
N PHE A 178 9.62 2.40 9.39
CA PHE A 178 10.58 2.28 8.28
C PHE A 178 9.99 1.51 7.09
N ASP A 179 8.88 0.80 7.29
CA ASP A 179 8.19 0.04 6.26
C ASP A 179 6.68 0.12 6.47
N PHE A 180 5.93 0.30 5.40
CA PHE A 180 4.48 0.53 5.46
C PHE A 180 3.79 0.03 4.20
N ASP A 181 3.62 -1.27 4.07
CA ASP A 181 3.10 -1.88 2.85
C ASP A 181 1.61 -2.17 2.96
N CYS A 182 0.91 -2.18 1.83
CA CYS A 182 -0.45 -2.72 1.74
C CYS A 182 -0.55 -3.80 0.67
N TYR A 183 -1.45 -4.75 0.91
CA TYR A 183 -1.72 -5.89 0.07
C TYR A 183 -3.20 -6.25 0.14
N GLY A 184 -3.81 -6.58 -0.98
CA GLY A 184 -5.17 -7.09 -1.01
C GLY A 184 -5.35 -7.97 -2.20
N GLU A 185 -5.27 -9.28 -1.97
CA GLU A 185 -5.43 -10.27 -3.02
C GLU A 185 -6.90 -10.38 -3.47
N SER A 186 -7.08 -10.94 -4.67
CA SER A 186 -8.28 -10.77 -5.50
C SER A 186 -8.57 -9.29 -5.75
N ASN A 187 -8.01 -8.77 -6.84
CA ASN A 187 -8.34 -7.42 -7.31
C ASN A 187 -9.86 -7.29 -7.57
N PRO A 188 -10.48 -6.15 -7.24
CA PRO A 188 -11.89 -5.95 -7.55
C PRO A 188 -12.08 -5.93 -9.07
N PHE A 189 -12.99 -6.75 -9.60
CA PHE A 189 -13.29 -6.77 -11.03
C PHE A 189 -14.37 -5.74 -11.38
N LEU A 190 -14.25 -5.07 -12.53
CA LEU A 190 -15.28 -4.16 -13.05
C LEU A 190 -16.57 -4.91 -13.44
N HIS A 191 -16.41 -6.12 -13.99
CA HIS A 191 -17.52 -6.93 -14.50
C HIS A 191 -17.38 -8.37 -14.03
N SER A 192 -18.49 -9.02 -13.70
CA SER A 192 -18.56 -10.48 -13.54
C SER A 192 -18.05 -11.10 -14.85
N THR A 193 -16.83 -11.62 -14.86
CA THR A 193 -16.23 -12.12 -16.10
C THR A 193 -17.06 -13.29 -16.62
N PRO A 194 -17.64 -13.22 -17.84
CA PRO A 194 -18.50 -14.28 -18.38
C PRO A 194 -17.73 -15.58 -18.67
N TYR A 195 -16.39 -15.52 -18.66
CA TYR A 195 -15.49 -16.64 -18.97
C TYR A 195 -15.11 -17.49 -17.77
N LEU A 196 -15.52 -17.14 -16.54
CA LEU A 196 -15.37 -18.08 -15.42
C LEU A 196 -16.56 -19.05 -15.45
N PRO A 197 -16.35 -20.32 -15.86
CA PRO A 197 -17.42 -21.29 -15.89
C PRO A 197 -17.91 -21.53 -14.47
N THR A 198 -19.15 -21.13 -14.18
CA THR A 198 -19.88 -21.31 -12.90
C THR A 198 -19.24 -20.67 -11.66
N PRO A 199 -20.03 -20.23 -10.67
CA PRO A 199 -19.47 -19.85 -9.37
C PRO A 199 -18.77 -21.09 -8.80
N ARG A 200 -17.43 -21.09 -8.80
CA ARG A 200 -16.69 -22.10 -8.05
C ARG A 200 -17.16 -21.97 -6.60
N PRO A 201 -17.49 -23.08 -5.92
CA PRO A 201 -18.17 -23.05 -4.62
C PRO A 201 -17.42 -22.34 -3.47
N PHE A 202 -16.28 -21.70 -3.72
CA PHE A 202 -15.44 -21.06 -2.70
C PHE A 202 -14.77 -19.77 -3.19
N PHE A 203 -15.15 -19.23 -4.35
CA PHE A 203 -14.56 -17.97 -4.81
C PHE A 203 -15.06 -16.83 -3.92
N SER A 204 -14.20 -16.34 -3.02
CA SER A 204 -14.54 -15.22 -2.16
C SER A 204 -14.78 -14.00 -3.05
N SER A 205 -15.93 -13.34 -2.88
CA SER A 205 -16.21 -12.09 -3.58
C SER A 205 -15.07 -11.10 -3.32
N PRO A 206 -14.38 -10.57 -4.36
CA PRO A 206 -13.33 -9.58 -4.16
C PRO A 206 -13.80 -8.38 -3.35
N LYS A 207 -15.08 -8.01 -3.45
CA LYS A 207 -15.67 -6.93 -2.66
C LYS A 207 -15.61 -7.20 -1.15
N ASN A 208 -15.72 -8.48 -0.76
CA ASN A 208 -15.74 -8.90 0.63
C ASN A 208 -14.38 -9.42 1.12
N SER A 209 -13.32 -9.31 0.32
CA SER A 209 -11.99 -9.74 0.77
C SER A 209 -11.42 -8.80 1.82
N ILE A 210 -10.27 -9.17 2.38
CA ILE A 210 -9.50 -8.28 3.25
C ILE A 210 -8.43 -7.52 2.47
N ILE A 211 -8.03 -6.39 3.03
CA ILE A 211 -6.81 -5.67 2.73
C ILE A 211 -5.93 -5.78 3.98
N MET A 212 -4.70 -6.21 3.80
CA MET A 212 -3.67 -6.26 4.82
C MET A 212 -2.74 -5.07 4.65
N VAL A 213 -2.45 -4.39 5.75
CA VAL A 213 -1.47 -3.31 5.81
C VAL A 213 -0.41 -3.71 6.82
N THR A 214 0.84 -3.86 6.38
CA THR A 214 1.97 -4.28 7.19
C THR A 214 2.80 -3.06 7.59
N LEU A 215 2.97 -2.87 8.89
CA LEU A 215 3.79 -1.82 9.45
C LEU A 215 5.03 -2.47 10.08
N ARG A 216 6.22 -2.00 9.72
CA ARG A 216 7.44 -2.36 10.45
C ARG A 216 8.06 -1.12 11.07
N LEU A 217 8.26 -1.22 12.38
CA LEU A 217 8.77 -0.14 13.21
C LEU A 217 10.06 -0.56 13.87
N SER A 218 10.98 0.38 14.00
CA SER A 218 12.21 0.21 14.77
C SER A 218 12.19 1.14 15.96
N SER A 219 12.51 0.63 17.15
CA SER A 219 12.70 1.46 18.32
C SER A 219 14.06 2.16 18.29
N ASN A 220 14.21 3.23 19.07
CA ASN A 220 15.49 3.90 19.32
C ASN A 220 16.55 2.96 19.91
N ALA A 221 16.13 1.88 20.57
CA ALA A 221 17.01 0.82 21.09
C ALA A 221 17.37 -0.25 20.05
N GLY A 222 16.96 -0.08 18.78
CA GLY A 222 17.22 -1.01 17.68
C GLY A 222 16.33 -2.25 17.67
N ARG A 223 15.29 -2.33 18.51
CA ARG A 223 14.33 -3.45 18.50
C ARG A 223 13.36 -3.23 17.35
N ARG A 224 13.12 -4.24 16.52
CA ARG A 224 12.08 -4.16 15.49
C ARG A 224 10.80 -4.80 16.01
N THR A 225 9.68 -4.25 15.57
CA THR A 225 8.36 -4.80 15.79
C THR A 225 7.58 -4.68 14.49
N SER A 226 6.63 -5.57 14.28
CA SER A 226 5.83 -5.57 13.07
C SER A 226 4.38 -5.85 13.42
N TYR A 227 3.49 -5.18 12.70
CA TYR A 227 2.06 -5.28 12.89
C TYR A 227 1.37 -5.45 11.55
N ASN A 228 0.37 -6.32 11.51
CA ASN A 228 -0.59 -6.38 10.41
C ASN A 228 -1.91 -5.76 10.84
N LEU A 229 -2.32 -4.72 10.13
CA LEU A 229 -3.65 -4.16 10.15
C LEU A 229 -4.48 -4.84 9.06
N ILE A 230 -5.46 -5.65 9.47
CA ILE A 230 -6.41 -6.27 8.57
C ILE A 230 -7.65 -5.39 8.48
N VAL A 231 -8.06 -5.07 7.27
CA VAL A 231 -9.21 -4.22 6.97
C VAL A 231 -10.17 -4.97 6.05
N HIS A 232 -11.45 -5.05 6.41
CA HIS A 232 -12.44 -5.65 5.51
C HIS A 232 -12.77 -4.68 4.37
N ARG A 233 -12.52 -5.07 3.11
CA ARG A 233 -12.57 -4.17 1.95
C ARG A 233 -13.93 -3.51 1.77
N ARG A 234 -15.01 -4.28 1.88
CA ARG A 234 -16.38 -3.73 1.78
C ARG A 234 -16.66 -2.71 2.88
N ALA A 235 -16.22 -2.99 4.10
CA ALA A 235 -16.47 -2.12 5.23
C ALA A 235 -15.67 -0.81 5.10
N LEU A 236 -14.43 -0.89 4.62
CA LEU A 236 -13.63 0.29 4.26
C LEU A 236 -14.31 1.12 3.15
N LEU A 237 -14.80 0.46 2.10
CA LEU A 237 -15.52 1.13 1.01
C LEU A 237 -16.76 1.89 1.53
N ASP A 238 -17.59 1.22 2.33
CA ASP A 238 -18.79 1.82 2.93
C ASP A 238 -18.40 2.99 3.87
N ARG A 239 -17.28 2.87 4.59
CA ARG A 239 -16.75 3.95 5.43
C ARG A 239 -16.27 5.15 4.61
N ILE A 240 -15.54 4.92 3.53
CA ILE A 240 -15.09 5.98 2.61
C ILE A 240 -16.29 6.72 2.03
N HIS A 241 -17.34 6.00 1.59
CA HIS A 241 -18.58 6.63 1.10
C HIS A 241 -19.27 7.46 2.17
N THR A 242 -19.33 6.97 3.41
CA THR A 242 -19.92 7.72 4.52
C THR A 242 -19.13 9.00 4.80
N LEU A 243 -17.80 8.93 4.81
CA LEU A 243 -16.90 10.07 5.06
C LEU A 243 -16.88 11.10 3.93
N THR A 244 -17.24 10.71 2.71
CA THR A 244 -17.23 11.57 1.51
C THR A 244 -18.62 12.01 1.07
N SER A 245 -19.66 11.61 1.80
CA SER A 245 -21.03 12.02 1.52
C SER A 245 -21.22 13.53 1.77
N PRO A 246 -21.89 14.28 0.88
CA PRO A 246 -22.02 15.74 0.97
C PRO A 246 -22.57 16.23 2.32
N SER A 247 -23.52 15.49 2.90
CA SER A 247 -24.14 15.83 4.19
C SER A 247 -23.14 15.88 5.35
N LEU A 248 -22.09 15.04 5.31
CA LEU A 248 -21.06 15.02 6.36
C LEU A 248 -20.04 16.14 6.13
N LEU A 249 -19.76 16.47 4.87
CA LEU A 249 -18.87 17.55 4.49
C LEU A 249 -19.45 18.91 4.91
N GLU A 250 -20.75 19.13 4.69
CA GLU A 250 -21.48 20.33 5.16
C GLU A 250 -21.51 20.43 6.70
N GLN A 251 -21.63 19.31 7.41
CA GLN A 251 -21.56 19.30 8.89
C GLN A 251 -20.14 19.56 9.43
N GLN A 252 -19.11 19.11 8.71
CA GLN A 252 -17.72 19.18 9.15
C GLN A 252 -17.05 20.53 8.83
N GLU A 253 -17.56 21.28 7.84
CA GLU A 253 -17.21 22.69 7.62
C GLU A 253 -17.48 23.58 8.86
N CYS A 254 -18.33 23.14 9.79
CA CYS A 254 -18.62 23.87 11.02
C CYS A 254 -17.62 23.61 12.18
N LEU A 255 -16.73 22.60 12.07
CA LEU A 255 -15.88 22.11 13.19
C LEU A 255 -14.36 22.22 12.91
N SER A 256 -13.94 23.33 12.32
CA SER A 256 -12.58 23.62 11.80
C SER A 256 -11.39 23.10 12.62
N THR A 257 -10.68 22.11 12.08
CA THR A 257 -9.20 22.11 12.00
C THR A 257 -8.78 21.31 10.77
N TRP A 258 -8.94 21.89 9.59
CA TRP A 258 -8.43 21.28 8.36
C TRP A 258 -6.91 21.44 8.34
N LEU A 259 -6.16 20.35 8.48
CA LEU A 259 -4.74 20.33 8.19
C LEU A 259 -4.58 20.29 6.66
N THR A 260 -4.32 21.46 6.08
CA THR A 260 -4.16 21.63 4.64
C THR A 260 -2.75 21.25 4.21
N ASN A 261 -2.61 20.25 3.35
CA ASN A 261 -1.40 20.05 2.57
C ASN A 261 -1.52 20.85 1.27
N GLU A 262 -0.48 21.59 0.90
CA GLU A 262 -0.46 22.36 -0.36
C GLU A 262 0.01 21.42 -1.48
N VAL A 263 -0.87 21.22 -2.45
CA VAL A 263 -0.61 20.48 -3.67
C VAL A 263 -0.44 21.47 -4.80
N THR A 264 0.73 21.52 -5.43
CA THR A 264 0.97 22.37 -6.60
C THR A 264 0.71 21.60 -7.88
N VAL A 265 -0.22 22.08 -8.72
CA VAL A 265 -0.49 21.48 -10.02
C VAL A 265 0.26 22.21 -11.14
N HIS A 266 1.25 21.56 -11.75
CA HIS A 266 1.96 22.12 -12.90
C HIS A 266 1.44 21.51 -14.20
N LYS A 267 1.08 22.37 -15.16
CA LYS A 267 0.80 21.97 -16.54
C LYS A 267 2.13 21.97 -17.30
N THR A 268 2.75 20.80 -17.43
CA THR A 268 3.95 20.61 -18.24
C THR A 268 3.56 20.03 -19.59
N THR A 269 3.93 20.72 -20.67
CA THR A 269 3.99 20.12 -22.01
C THR A 269 5.31 19.38 -22.12
N ASP A 270 5.25 18.05 -22.12
CA ASP A 270 6.39 17.19 -22.45
C ASP A 270 6.77 17.39 -23.93
N PRO A 271 7.96 17.91 -24.26
CA PRO A 271 8.38 18.15 -25.64
C PRO A 271 8.57 16.87 -26.45
N GLU A 272 8.63 15.69 -25.83
CA GLU A 272 8.83 14.40 -26.54
C GLU A 272 7.51 13.71 -26.92
N ASN A 273 6.36 14.17 -26.43
CA ASN A 273 5.06 13.69 -26.85
C ASN A 273 4.43 14.66 -27.86
N GLU A 274 4.36 14.25 -29.12
CA GLU A 274 3.70 15.01 -30.21
C GLU A 274 2.18 15.24 -30.00
N PHE A 275 1.62 14.73 -28.89
CA PHE A 275 0.25 14.97 -28.47
C PHE A 275 0.21 15.95 -27.30
N VAL A 276 -0.53 17.05 -27.47
CA VAL A 276 -0.87 17.99 -26.40
C VAL A 276 -1.81 17.30 -25.41
N GLU A 277 -1.22 16.56 -24.47
CA GLU A 277 -1.92 15.87 -23.39
C GLU A 277 -1.95 16.78 -22.14
N LEU A 278 -3.12 16.92 -21.52
CA LEU A 278 -3.26 17.66 -20.26
C LEU A 278 -2.72 16.78 -19.13
N GLU A 279 -1.43 16.91 -18.84
CA GLU A 279 -0.82 16.24 -17.70
C GLU A 279 -1.07 17.05 -16.41
N ALA A 280 -1.69 16.41 -15.42
CA ALA A 280 -1.83 16.95 -14.07
C ALA A 280 -0.67 16.42 -13.22
N ARG A 281 0.38 17.25 -13.04
CA ARG A 281 1.47 16.96 -12.11
C ARG A 281 1.18 17.58 -10.76
N SER A 282 1.18 16.80 -9.69
CA SER A 282 0.94 17.27 -8.33
C SER A 282 2.19 17.06 -7.47
N GLU A 283 2.62 18.06 -6.72
CA GLU A 283 3.73 17.97 -5.76
C GLU A 283 3.24 18.22 -4.33
N LEU A 284 3.57 17.34 -3.39
CA LEU A 284 3.20 17.50 -1.98
C LEU A 284 4.32 18.18 -1.18
N VAL A 285 4.09 19.42 -0.75
CA VAL A 285 5.03 20.13 0.13
C VAL A 285 4.62 19.91 1.58
N SER A 286 5.30 18.98 2.26
CA SER A 286 5.13 18.82 3.71
C SER A 286 5.83 19.96 4.45
N THR A 287 5.09 20.73 5.24
CA THR A 287 5.64 21.80 6.11
C THR A 287 6.04 21.29 7.50
N MET A 288 5.92 19.98 7.77
CA MET A 288 6.38 19.38 9.02
C MET A 288 7.92 19.42 9.09
N PRO A 289 8.52 20.03 10.13
CA PRO A 289 9.97 20.01 10.29
C PRO A 289 10.45 18.58 10.57
N HIS A 290 11.10 17.96 9.59
CA HIS A 290 11.75 16.67 9.80
C HIS A 290 12.96 16.82 10.74
N PRO A 291 13.13 15.92 11.74
CA PRO A 291 14.37 15.83 12.49
C PRO A 291 15.46 15.35 11.54
N ARG A 292 16.32 16.29 11.12
CA ARG A 292 17.45 16.05 10.22
C ARG A 292 18.34 14.96 10.80
N SER A 293 18.31 13.76 10.21
CA SER A 293 19.26 12.70 10.49
C SER A 293 20.65 13.16 10.03
N SER A 294 21.50 13.47 10.99
CA SER A 294 22.87 13.93 10.74
C SER A 294 23.69 12.80 10.09
N PRO A 295 24.44 13.05 9.00
CA PRO A 295 25.34 12.06 8.45
C PRO A 295 26.46 11.79 9.47
N ARG A 296 26.52 10.56 9.99
CA ARG A 296 27.66 10.10 10.80
C ARG A 296 28.87 9.95 9.88
N THR A 297 29.72 10.97 9.84
CA THR A 297 31.12 10.82 9.43
C THR A 297 31.85 9.98 10.46
N HIS A 298 32.39 8.85 10.01
CA HIS A 298 33.14 7.90 10.81
C HIS A 298 34.63 8.29 10.76
N ASP A 299 35.05 9.26 11.58
CA ASP A 299 36.46 9.66 11.67
C ASP A 299 37.15 9.01 12.88
N PHE A 300 38.21 8.24 12.60
CA PHE A 300 39.14 7.70 13.60
C PHE A 300 40.03 8.81 14.17
N PRO A 301 40.40 8.77 15.47
CA PRO A 301 41.15 9.85 16.08
C PRO A 301 42.65 9.71 15.79
N THR A 302 43.23 10.74 15.16
CA THR A 302 44.68 11.00 15.23
C THR A 302 44.87 12.28 16.04
N PHE A 303 45.64 12.18 17.12
CA PHE A 303 46.01 13.30 18.00
C PHE A 303 46.71 14.43 17.23
N PRO A 304 46.51 15.69 17.65
CA PRO A 304 47.58 16.66 17.47
C PRO A 304 47.91 17.51 18.70
N THR A 305 49.20 17.80 18.76
CA THR A 305 49.90 18.67 19.71
C THR A 305 49.81 20.13 19.24
N SER A 306 49.41 21.01 20.17
CA SER A 306 49.84 22.40 20.41
C SER A 306 49.92 23.45 19.28
N GLN A 307 49.25 24.59 19.57
CA GLN A 307 49.66 26.00 19.35
C GLN A 307 49.83 26.46 17.89
N THR A 308 49.27 27.57 17.41
CA THR A 308 49.43 28.95 17.92
C THR A 308 48.44 29.87 17.19
N SER A 309 47.95 30.88 17.89
CA SER A 309 47.09 31.97 17.41
C SER A 309 47.80 32.88 16.38
N GLN A 310 47.07 33.43 15.39
CA GLN A 310 47.24 34.83 14.93
C GLN A 310 46.18 35.29 13.89
N THR A 311 45.41 36.30 14.30
CA THR A 311 45.05 37.57 13.62
C THR A 311 44.59 37.64 12.14
N LEU A 312 43.39 38.20 11.97
CA LEU A 312 42.84 38.99 10.85
C LEU A 312 43.81 40.06 10.32
N PRO A 313 43.72 40.51 9.03
CA PRO A 313 42.80 41.60 8.63
C PRO A 313 42.24 41.49 7.18
N THR A 314 40.98 41.89 6.95
CA THR A 314 40.50 43.19 6.40
C THR A 314 40.55 43.33 4.87
N SER A 315 39.35 43.54 4.36
CA SER A 315 38.84 43.97 3.05
C SER A 315 39.74 44.72 2.06
N HIS A 316 39.53 44.43 0.77
CA HIS A 316 39.60 45.40 -0.31
C HIS A 316 38.35 45.34 -1.19
N ILE A 317 37.77 46.52 -1.39
CA ILE A 317 36.69 46.88 -2.30
C ILE A 317 37.28 47.06 -3.70
N PHE A 318 36.61 46.53 -4.73
CA PHE A 318 36.74 46.99 -6.12
C PHE A 318 35.38 46.97 -6.80
N ALA A 319 35.13 48.03 -7.57
CA ALA A 319 33.88 48.33 -8.24
C ALA A 319 33.91 47.97 -9.74
N ASP A 320 32.70 47.72 -10.26
CA ASP A 320 32.19 47.87 -11.64
C ASP A 320 32.63 46.86 -12.74
N PRO A 321 31.89 46.74 -13.89
CA PRO A 321 30.56 47.26 -14.23
C PRO A 321 29.59 46.27 -14.95
N GLY A 322 28.30 46.61 -14.93
CA GLY A 322 27.37 46.63 -16.08
C GLY A 322 27.25 45.41 -17.00
N THR A 323 26.20 44.61 -16.80
CA THR A 323 25.58 43.81 -17.87
C THR A 323 24.07 43.99 -17.85
N SER A 324 23.54 44.55 -18.94
CA SER A 324 22.12 44.71 -19.20
C SER A 324 21.52 43.36 -19.61
N SER A 325 20.76 42.72 -18.71
CA SER A 325 19.92 41.58 -19.03
C SER A 325 18.54 42.06 -19.51
N VAL A 326 18.23 41.76 -20.77
CA VAL A 326 16.88 41.89 -21.32
C VAL A 326 16.09 40.68 -20.81
N SER A 327 15.27 40.90 -19.80
CA SER A 327 14.31 39.92 -19.30
C SER A 327 13.12 39.83 -20.26
N SER A 328 13.07 38.78 -21.06
CA SER A 328 11.88 38.41 -21.83
C SER A 328 10.89 37.75 -20.87
N GLY A 329 9.97 38.56 -20.34
CA GLY A 329 8.87 38.11 -19.50
C GLY A 329 7.87 37.26 -20.27
N LEU A 330 8.06 35.93 -20.26
CA LEU A 330 6.98 34.96 -20.43
C LEU A 330 6.41 34.70 -19.03
N SER A 331 5.38 35.47 -18.66
CA SER A 331 4.58 35.21 -17.47
C SER A 331 3.77 33.95 -17.71
N THR A 332 4.32 32.81 -17.32
CA THR A 332 3.57 31.57 -17.24
C THR A 332 2.64 31.71 -16.03
N ASP A 333 1.37 32.01 -16.27
CA ASP A 333 0.34 32.08 -15.24
C ASP A 333 0.16 30.69 -14.60
N SER A 334 1.00 30.39 -13.60
CA SER A 334 0.86 29.18 -12.78
C SER A 334 -0.30 29.38 -11.82
N SER A 335 -1.46 28.85 -12.20
CA SER A 335 -2.61 28.77 -11.28
C SER A 335 -2.36 27.63 -10.30
N THR A 336 -1.78 27.93 -9.15
CA THR A 336 -1.63 26.97 -8.05
C THR A 336 -2.99 26.73 -7.41
N SER A 337 -3.69 25.69 -7.85
CA SER A 337 -4.93 25.25 -7.22
C SER A 337 -4.61 24.46 -5.95
N ARG A 338 -4.85 25.03 -4.78
CA ARG A 338 -4.76 24.30 -3.50
C ARG A 338 -5.86 23.25 -3.43
N CYS A 339 -5.50 21.98 -3.43
CA CYS A 339 -6.43 20.89 -3.16
C CYS A 339 -6.32 20.50 -1.68
N THR A 340 -7.36 20.77 -0.89
CA THR A 340 -7.44 20.33 0.50
C THR A 340 -8.27 19.06 0.57
N PHE A 341 -7.69 17.97 1.05
CA PHE A 341 -8.42 16.72 1.31
C PHE A 341 -8.66 16.52 2.81
N LEU A 342 -9.67 15.73 3.14
CA LEU A 342 -10.04 15.46 4.53
C LEU A 342 -9.08 14.44 5.16
N GLN A 343 -8.41 14.86 6.24
CA GLN A 343 -7.67 13.95 7.11
C GLN A 343 -8.62 13.35 8.16
N VAL A 344 -8.66 12.02 8.25
CA VAL A 344 -9.59 11.31 9.14
C VAL A 344 -8.78 10.57 10.21
N PRO A 345 -8.89 10.96 11.50
CA PRO A 345 -8.19 10.30 12.60
C PRO A 345 -8.58 8.83 12.75
N TRP A 346 -7.65 8.00 13.24
CA TRP A 346 -7.85 6.57 13.46
C TRP A 346 -9.18 6.25 14.14
N ALA A 347 -9.48 6.89 15.27
CA ALA A 347 -10.70 6.66 16.05
C ALA A 347 -12.01 6.87 15.26
N LYS A 348 -11.97 7.61 14.14
CA LYS A 348 -13.15 7.86 13.30
C LYS A 348 -13.32 6.85 12.17
N TRP A 349 -12.31 6.12 11.72
CA TRP A 349 -12.46 5.21 10.58
C TRP A 349 -11.98 3.78 10.86
N GLY A 350 -10.96 3.61 11.70
CA GLY A 350 -10.24 2.35 11.89
C GLY A 350 -11.01 1.31 12.69
N PRO A 351 -11.39 1.57 13.95
CA PRO A 351 -11.92 0.54 14.84
C PRO A 351 -13.06 -0.30 14.24
N PRO A 352 -14.10 0.28 13.60
CA PRO A 352 -15.24 -0.51 13.12
C PRO A 352 -14.92 -1.48 11.97
N VAL A 353 -13.84 -1.26 11.22
CA VAL A 353 -13.57 -1.97 9.96
C VAL A 353 -12.29 -2.78 9.98
N SER A 354 -11.57 -2.80 11.11
CA SER A 354 -10.23 -3.35 11.17
C SER A 354 -9.89 -4.16 12.42
N ARG A 355 -8.83 -4.97 12.30
CA ARG A 355 -8.22 -5.76 13.38
C ARG A 355 -6.70 -5.77 13.24
N TRP A 356 -6.00 -5.71 14.37
CA TRP A 356 -4.54 -5.72 14.42
C TRP A 356 -3.99 -7.07 14.87
N PHE A 357 -2.84 -7.47 14.32
CA PHE A 357 -2.05 -8.62 14.74
C PHE A 357 -0.60 -8.19 14.92
N GLN A 358 0.01 -8.51 16.06
CA GLN A 358 1.46 -8.42 16.21
C GLN A 358 2.11 -9.57 15.46
N LEU A 359 3.14 -9.27 14.67
CA LEU A 359 3.88 -10.25 13.89
C LEU A 359 5.26 -10.48 14.47
N ASN A 360 5.77 -11.69 14.23
CA ASN A 360 7.18 -11.98 14.37
C ASN A 360 7.94 -11.48 13.13
N GLU A 361 9.19 -11.06 13.30
CA GLU A 361 10.01 -10.52 12.20
C GLU A 361 10.08 -11.46 10.98
N THR A 362 10.11 -12.78 11.21
CA THR A 362 10.16 -13.78 10.13
C THR A 362 8.92 -13.79 9.25
N GLN A 363 7.75 -13.46 9.80
CA GLN A 363 6.49 -13.39 9.05
C GLN A 363 6.28 -12.06 8.36
N ALA A 364 6.82 -10.98 8.94
CA ALA A 364 6.64 -9.65 8.38
C ALA A 364 7.11 -9.58 6.92
N TRP A 365 8.06 -10.44 6.51
CA TRP A 365 8.56 -10.55 5.13
C TRP A 365 7.64 -11.27 4.14
N CYS A 366 6.69 -12.09 4.58
CA CYS A 366 5.86 -12.89 3.67
C CYS A 366 4.47 -12.23 3.48
N VAL A 367 4.35 -11.41 2.45
CA VAL A 367 3.12 -10.66 2.12
C VAL A 367 1.99 -11.58 1.61
N THR A 368 2.30 -12.79 1.14
CA THR A 368 1.37 -13.68 0.43
C THR A 368 0.61 -14.65 1.33
N SER A 369 0.18 -14.23 2.51
CA SER A 369 -0.52 -15.12 3.46
C SER A 369 -2.04 -14.92 3.51
N SER A 370 -2.61 -14.04 2.69
CA SER A 370 -4.05 -13.79 2.65
C SER A 370 -4.68 -14.17 1.30
N ASN A 371 -5.88 -14.72 1.34
CA ASN A 371 -6.71 -14.96 0.16
C ASN A 371 -8.18 -14.75 0.52
N GLY A 372 -8.87 -13.89 -0.23
CA GLY A 372 -10.28 -13.59 0.02
C GLY A 372 -10.50 -13.01 1.42
N GLN A 373 -11.30 -13.69 2.24
CA GLN A 373 -11.63 -13.31 3.63
C GLN A 373 -10.70 -13.91 4.68
N ARG A 374 -9.62 -14.57 4.28
CA ARG A 374 -8.77 -15.33 5.20
C ARG A 374 -7.34 -14.82 5.21
N TYR A 375 -6.73 -14.95 6.38
CA TYR A 375 -5.35 -14.57 6.64
C TYR A 375 -4.66 -15.70 7.41
N ALA A 376 -3.62 -16.27 6.82
CA ALA A 376 -2.74 -17.22 7.47
C ALA A 376 -1.60 -16.49 8.18
N PHE A 377 -1.26 -16.96 9.36
CA PHE A 377 -0.06 -16.56 10.06
C PHE A 377 0.48 -17.73 10.88
N SER A 378 1.65 -17.53 11.46
CA SER A 378 2.22 -18.53 12.35
C SER A 378 2.65 -17.89 13.67
N GLU A 379 2.91 -18.68 14.69
CA GLU A 379 3.47 -18.19 15.95
C GLU A 379 4.50 -19.19 16.46
N PRO A 380 5.61 -18.75 17.06
CA PRO A 380 6.53 -19.63 17.76
C PRO A 380 5.74 -20.44 18.80
N ASN A 381 5.91 -21.76 18.77
CA ASN A 381 5.29 -22.61 19.76
C ASN A 381 5.92 -22.33 21.15
N PRO A 382 5.11 -22.07 22.19
CA PRO A 382 5.62 -21.72 23.51
C PRO A 382 6.40 -22.87 24.19
N LEU A 383 6.09 -24.13 23.84
CA LEU A 383 6.78 -25.33 24.32
C LEU A 383 8.05 -25.62 23.51
N ASN A 384 8.06 -25.26 22.22
CA ASN A 384 9.17 -25.49 21.32
C ASN A 384 9.36 -24.33 20.34
N GLY A 385 10.12 -23.31 20.74
CA GLY A 385 10.36 -22.11 19.93
C GLY A 385 11.05 -22.35 18.57
N ARG A 386 11.46 -23.58 18.23
CA ARG A 386 11.94 -23.95 16.90
C ARG A 386 10.83 -24.35 15.94
N LYS A 387 9.63 -24.61 16.46
CA LYS A 387 8.46 -24.97 15.65
C LYS A 387 7.43 -23.85 15.70
N LEU A 388 6.62 -23.82 14.67
CA LEU A 388 5.58 -22.84 14.46
C LEU A 388 4.20 -23.50 14.59
N MET A 389 3.29 -22.81 15.27
CA MET A 389 1.86 -23.08 15.22
C MET A 389 1.26 -22.28 14.08
N VAL A 390 0.63 -22.94 13.11
CA VAL A 390 -0.01 -22.26 11.97
C VAL A 390 -1.46 -21.99 12.32
N SER A 391 -1.89 -20.74 12.11
CA SER A 391 -3.26 -20.30 12.36
C SER A 391 -3.85 -19.63 11.12
N VAL A 392 -5.15 -19.78 10.94
CA VAL A 392 -5.94 -19.12 9.90
C VAL A 392 -6.99 -18.29 10.58
N VAL A 393 -6.98 -16.99 10.31
CA VAL A 393 -8.06 -16.08 10.69
C VAL A 393 -9.04 -16.00 9.54
N ASP A 394 -10.32 -16.23 9.82
CA ASP A 394 -11.41 -16.10 8.87
C ASP A 394 -12.30 -14.92 9.28
N PHE A 395 -12.38 -13.92 8.40
CA PHE A 395 -13.17 -12.70 8.58
C PHE A 395 -14.57 -12.81 7.96
N ASN A 396 -15.00 -14.02 7.56
CA ASN A 396 -16.34 -14.23 7.05
C ASN A 396 -17.39 -14.09 8.18
N PRO A 397 -18.32 -13.10 8.10
CA PRO A 397 -19.34 -12.89 9.13
C PRO A 397 -20.25 -14.10 9.36
N HIS A 398 -20.43 -14.96 8.35
CA HIS A 398 -21.20 -16.20 8.50
C HIS A 398 -20.48 -17.18 9.44
N ASN A 399 -19.16 -17.35 9.28
CA ASN A 399 -18.39 -18.27 10.10
C ASN A 399 -18.29 -17.76 11.54
N PHE A 400 -18.16 -16.44 11.73
CA PHE A 400 -18.25 -15.82 13.04
C PHE A 400 -19.59 -16.09 13.74
N ARG A 401 -20.73 -15.81 13.08
CA ARG A 401 -22.06 -16.07 13.65
C ARG A 401 -22.27 -17.54 13.99
N ARG A 402 -21.93 -18.45 13.07
CA ARG A 402 -22.03 -19.90 13.30
C ARG A 402 -21.16 -20.36 14.49
N ASN A 403 -19.97 -19.78 14.65
CA ASN A 403 -19.10 -20.10 15.77
C ASN A 403 -19.67 -19.55 17.10
N ALA A 404 -20.22 -18.33 17.10
CA ALA A 404 -20.87 -17.74 18.27
C ALA A 404 -22.10 -18.57 18.72
N GLU A 405 -22.95 -18.99 17.78
CA GLU A 405 -24.09 -19.89 18.05
C GLU A 405 -23.64 -21.23 18.63
N MET A 406 -22.55 -21.81 18.10
CA MET A 406 -21.99 -23.07 18.61
C MET A 406 -21.50 -22.91 20.06
N MET A 407 -20.78 -21.82 20.36
CA MET A 407 -20.28 -21.55 21.72
C MET A 407 -21.42 -21.28 22.70
N ALA A 408 -22.47 -20.56 22.28
CA ALA A 408 -23.66 -20.33 23.11
C ALA A 408 -24.37 -21.65 23.47
N ARG A 409 -24.47 -22.60 22.53
CA ARG A 409 -25.04 -23.94 22.79
C ARG A 409 -24.20 -24.76 23.76
N LEU A 410 -22.88 -24.69 23.66
CA LEU A 410 -21.97 -25.38 24.57
C LEU A 410 -22.06 -24.81 26.00
N GLN A 411 -22.29 -23.51 26.16
CA GLN A 411 -22.48 -22.88 27.47
C GLN A 411 -23.89 -23.12 28.05
N GLY A 412 -24.94 -23.15 27.20
CA GLY A 412 -26.32 -23.36 27.64
C GLY A 412 -26.68 -24.82 27.97
N GLY A 413 -25.96 -25.79 27.41
CA GLY A 413 -26.27 -27.22 27.54
C GLY A 413 -26.08 -27.84 28.92
N GLU A 414 -25.48 -27.13 29.88
CA GLU A 414 -25.29 -27.63 31.25
C GLU A 414 -26.43 -27.25 32.22
N ALA A 415 -27.42 -26.44 31.80
CA ALA A 415 -28.47 -25.93 32.70
C ALA A 415 -29.86 -26.61 32.56
N GLU A 416 -30.10 -27.47 31.57
CA GLU A 416 -31.47 -27.93 31.22
C GLU A 416 -32.05 -29.09 32.06
N ASN A 417 -31.47 -29.46 33.21
CA ASN A 417 -32.00 -30.60 33.99
C ASN A 417 -32.87 -30.26 35.21
N ASN A 418 -33.30 -29.01 35.40
CA ASN A 418 -34.30 -28.68 36.43
C ASN A 418 -35.47 -27.90 35.84
N GLY A 419 -36.53 -28.65 35.50
CA GLY A 419 -37.77 -28.12 34.99
C GLY A 419 -38.42 -27.11 35.94
N SER A 420 -38.56 -25.88 35.47
CA SER A 420 -39.52 -24.93 36.03
C SER A 420 -40.16 -24.17 34.89
N ALA A 421 -41.38 -24.58 34.55
CA ALA A 421 -42.26 -23.89 33.62
C ALA A 421 -42.65 -22.53 34.21
N GLY A 422 -42.38 -21.43 33.51
CA GLY A 422 -42.85 -20.13 33.96
C GLY A 422 -42.39 -18.95 33.13
N ASN A 423 -43.28 -18.52 32.24
CA ASN A 423 -43.50 -17.15 31.76
C ASN A 423 -42.64 -16.60 30.61
N ASN A 424 -43.33 -16.42 29.48
CA ASN A 424 -42.96 -15.65 28.30
C ASN A 424 -42.94 -14.15 28.64
N GLU A 425 -41.78 -13.57 28.93
CA GLU A 425 -41.58 -12.13 28.81
C GLU A 425 -40.73 -11.85 27.56
N GLU A 426 -41.33 -11.15 26.60
CA GLU A 426 -40.68 -10.59 25.41
C GLU A 426 -39.59 -9.61 25.86
N GLY A 427 -38.36 -10.10 26.00
CA GLY A 427 -37.19 -9.28 26.24
C GLY A 427 -36.87 -8.44 25.00
N LYS A 428 -36.89 -7.11 25.16
CA LYS A 428 -36.25 -6.19 24.22
C LYS A 428 -34.78 -6.55 24.14
N GLU A 429 -34.31 -6.89 22.95
CA GLU A 429 -32.89 -6.90 22.61
C GLU A 429 -32.40 -5.45 22.74
N GLU A 430 -31.90 -5.07 23.92
CA GLU A 430 -31.05 -3.89 24.03
C GLU A 430 -29.82 -4.17 23.18
N GLU A 431 -29.59 -3.33 22.16
CA GLU A 431 -28.35 -3.35 21.38
C GLU A 431 -27.20 -3.07 22.36
N GLU A 432 -26.63 -4.13 22.93
CA GLU A 432 -25.41 -4.04 23.74
C GLU A 432 -24.36 -3.32 22.89
N GLU A 433 -23.94 -2.14 23.33
CA GLU A 433 -22.88 -1.39 22.68
C GLU A 433 -21.67 -2.32 22.54
N GLU A 434 -21.39 -2.75 21.31
CA GLU A 434 -20.43 -3.81 21.04
C GLU A 434 -19.04 -3.32 21.45
N GLU A 435 -18.55 -3.77 22.62
CA GLU A 435 -17.28 -3.34 23.18
C GLU A 435 -16.14 -3.70 22.21
N PHE A 436 -15.38 -2.69 21.78
CA PHE A 436 -14.23 -2.91 20.92
C PHE A 436 -13.09 -3.56 21.70
N GLU A 437 -12.40 -4.51 21.07
CA GLU A 437 -11.20 -5.10 21.66
C GLU A 437 -10.05 -4.07 21.60
N THR A 438 -9.23 -3.99 22.65
CA THR A 438 -8.03 -3.14 22.67
C THR A 438 -6.78 -3.95 22.34
N LEU A 439 -5.94 -3.44 21.44
CA LEU A 439 -4.65 -4.03 21.10
C LEU A 439 -3.61 -3.74 22.20
N ASP A 440 -3.00 -4.80 22.77
CA ASP A 440 -1.77 -4.64 23.56
C ASP A 440 -0.56 -4.38 22.63
N HIS A 441 -0.28 -3.11 22.38
CA HIS A 441 0.82 -2.67 21.53
C HIS A 441 2.11 -2.35 22.30
N LYS A 442 2.18 -2.63 23.62
CA LYS A 442 3.42 -2.44 24.42
C LYS A 442 4.08 -1.06 24.26
N GLY A 443 3.27 -0.02 24.13
CA GLY A 443 3.72 1.37 23.97
C GLY A 443 4.22 1.76 22.56
N VAL A 444 4.03 0.92 21.54
CA VAL A 444 4.39 1.27 20.14
C VAL A 444 3.56 2.43 19.61
N PHE A 445 2.27 2.46 19.92
CA PHE A 445 1.38 3.59 19.63
C PHE A 445 1.22 4.48 20.87
N SER A 446 1.02 5.78 20.65
CA SER A 446 0.85 6.77 21.73
C SER A 446 -0.59 6.88 22.22
N GLU A 447 -1.53 6.26 21.51
CA GLU A 447 -2.95 6.22 21.84
C GLU A 447 -3.44 4.78 21.94
N GLU A 448 -4.55 4.57 22.65
CA GLU A 448 -5.20 3.26 22.72
C GLU A 448 -5.75 2.85 21.35
N VAL A 449 -5.46 1.61 20.95
CA VAL A 449 -5.83 1.10 19.63
C VAL A 449 -6.98 0.10 19.75
N TYR A 450 -8.17 0.57 19.43
CA TYR A 450 -9.39 -0.23 19.37
C TYR A 450 -9.56 -0.96 18.04
N MET A 451 -10.12 -2.16 18.08
CA MET A 451 -10.41 -3.01 16.92
C MET A 451 -11.77 -3.70 17.06
N GLY A 452 -12.58 -3.60 16.00
CA GLY A 452 -13.97 -4.09 15.97
C GLY A 452 -14.23 -5.14 14.90
N LEU A 453 -13.31 -5.37 13.96
CA LEU A 453 -13.51 -6.39 12.95
C LEU A 453 -13.45 -7.78 13.60
N LYS A 454 -14.60 -8.46 13.71
CA LYS A 454 -14.71 -9.80 14.28
C LYS A 454 -14.12 -10.87 13.35
N CYS A 455 -13.63 -11.96 13.92
CA CYS A 455 -13.06 -13.08 13.16
C CYS A 455 -13.14 -14.41 13.93
N VAL A 456 -12.95 -15.51 13.21
CA VAL A 456 -12.74 -16.85 13.80
C VAL A 456 -11.30 -17.27 13.55
N VAL A 457 -10.63 -17.81 14.58
CA VAL A 457 -9.25 -18.29 14.46
C VAL A 457 -9.24 -19.81 14.49
N TYR A 458 -8.80 -20.43 13.40
CA TYR A 458 -8.57 -21.86 13.28
C TYR A 458 -7.08 -22.15 13.49
N ARG A 459 -6.76 -23.00 14.45
CA ARG A 459 -5.38 -23.45 14.69
C ARG A 459 -5.18 -24.82 14.08
N ALA A 460 -4.10 -24.99 13.32
CA ALA A 460 -3.70 -26.31 12.88
C ALA A 460 -3.33 -27.17 14.11
N PRO A 461 -3.65 -28.47 14.11
CA PRO A 461 -3.46 -29.34 15.28
C PRO A 461 -1.98 -29.66 15.57
N ASP A 462 -1.15 -29.61 14.53
CA ASP A 462 0.25 -29.98 14.59
C ASP A 462 1.20 -28.77 14.65
N GLU A 463 2.45 -29.07 14.99
CA GLU A 463 3.54 -28.11 15.00
C GLU A 463 4.40 -28.28 13.74
N TYR A 464 4.75 -27.19 13.08
CA TYR A 464 5.42 -27.20 11.79
C TYR A 464 6.79 -26.53 11.84
N ASP A 465 7.69 -26.94 10.96
CA ASP A 465 9.04 -26.39 10.79
C ASP A 465 9.16 -25.54 9.52
N PHE A 466 8.07 -24.84 9.16
CA PHE A 466 8.02 -23.94 8.02
C PHE A 466 8.76 -22.63 8.29
N ASP A 467 9.29 -22.02 7.23
CA ASP A 467 9.84 -20.66 7.27
C ASP A 467 8.80 -19.63 6.79
N ALA A 468 7.88 -20.04 5.92
CA ALA A 468 6.78 -19.21 5.43
C ALA A 468 5.50 -20.03 5.22
N VAL A 469 4.35 -19.36 5.27
CA VAL A 469 3.04 -19.95 5.00
C VAL A 469 2.33 -19.06 3.98
N VAL A 470 1.91 -19.68 2.87
CA VAL A 470 1.14 -19.07 1.79
C VAL A 470 -0.25 -19.69 1.78
N MET A 471 -1.26 -18.94 1.38
CA MET A 471 -2.64 -19.43 1.33
C MET A 471 -3.22 -19.24 -0.08
N ASP A 472 -3.93 -20.25 -0.57
CA ASP A 472 -4.91 -20.10 -1.66
C ASP A 472 -6.33 -20.22 -1.10
N GLU A 473 -7.36 -20.23 -1.97
CA GLU A 473 -8.76 -20.32 -1.56
C GLU A 473 -9.09 -21.49 -0.60
N GLN A 474 -8.35 -22.59 -0.67
CA GLN A 474 -8.66 -23.86 0.02
C GLN A 474 -7.48 -24.47 0.79
N ARG A 475 -6.25 -23.99 0.56
CA ARG A 475 -5.03 -24.67 0.98
C ARG A 475 -4.06 -23.70 1.62
N LEU A 476 -3.30 -24.22 2.56
CA LEU A 476 -2.08 -23.60 3.07
C LEU A 476 -0.89 -24.31 2.45
N LEU A 477 0.06 -23.55 1.93
CA LEU A 477 1.35 -24.04 1.50
C LEU A 477 2.39 -23.60 2.52
N GLY A 478 2.90 -24.56 3.29
CA GLY A 478 4.06 -24.37 4.15
C GLY A 478 5.34 -24.51 3.34
N VAL A 479 6.18 -23.47 3.37
CA VAL A 479 7.45 -23.42 2.63
C VAL A 479 8.61 -23.43 3.62
N LYS A 480 9.57 -24.31 3.39
CA LYS A 480 10.84 -24.34 4.12
C LYS A 480 11.98 -23.81 3.25
N LEU A 481 12.56 -22.69 3.66
CA LEU A 481 13.65 -21.98 3.02
C LEU A 481 14.98 -22.42 3.65
N LYS A 482 15.87 -23.02 2.86
CA LYS A 482 17.26 -23.16 3.31
C LYS A 482 17.96 -21.82 3.25
N ARG A 483 18.74 -21.51 4.29
CA ARG A 483 19.65 -20.36 4.35
C ARG A 483 20.71 -20.32 3.23
N HIS A 484 20.84 -21.36 2.41
CA HIS A 484 21.78 -21.45 1.29
C HIS A 484 21.10 -22.00 0.02
N ASN A 485 20.38 -21.12 -0.70
CA ASN A 485 20.00 -21.16 -2.13
C ASN A 485 19.58 -22.48 -2.82
N SER A 486 19.13 -23.51 -2.10
CA SER A 486 18.46 -24.67 -2.67
C SER A 486 17.18 -24.94 -1.89
N GLY A 487 16.02 -24.80 -2.54
CA GLY A 487 14.72 -25.00 -1.89
C GLY A 487 14.52 -26.45 -1.50
N GLU A 488 13.90 -26.73 -0.33
CA GLU A 488 14.00 -28.08 0.23
C GLU A 488 12.77 -28.75 0.81
N SER A 489 11.62 -28.08 0.91
CA SER A 489 10.33 -28.77 0.87
C SER A 489 9.19 -27.77 0.82
N VAL A 490 8.17 -28.11 0.05
CA VAL A 490 6.85 -27.49 0.11
C VAL A 490 5.90 -28.55 0.64
N LYS A 491 5.20 -28.25 1.74
CA LYS A 491 4.10 -29.08 2.23
C LYS A 491 2.78 -28.36 1.97
N VAL A 492 1.80 -29.10 1.48
CA VAL A 492 0.44 -28.58 1.25
C VAL A 492 -0.47 -29.13 2.33
N LEU A 493 -1.12 -28.23 3.06
CA LEU A 493 -2.14 -28.53 4.07
C LEU A 493 -3.50 -28.10 3.51
N TYR A 494 -4.52 -28.91 3.73
CA TYR A 494 -5.89 -28.61 3.31
C TYR A 494 -6.65 -28.01 4.49
N ILE A 495 -7.31 -26.87 4.27
CA ILE A 495 -8.22 -26.29 5.25
C ILE A 495 -9.61 -26.88 4.94
N GLY A 496 -10.08 -27.78 5.81
CA GLY A 496 -11.39 -28.45 5.70
C GLY A 496 -12.53 -27.60 6.23
#